data_AF-A0A939KIU9-F1
#
_entry.id   AF-A0A939KIU9-F1
#
_cell.length_a   1.000
_cell.length_b   1.000
_cell.length_c   1.000
_cell.angle_alpha   90.00
_cell.angle_beta   90.00
_cell.angle_gamma   90.00
#
_symmetry.space_group_name_H-M   'P 1'
#
loop_
_entity.id
_entity.type
_entity.pdbx_description
1 polymer ?
#
loop_
_entity_poly.entity_id
_entity_poly.type
_entity_poly.pdbx_seq_one_letter_code
_entity_poly.pdbx_strand_id
1 'polypeptide(L)'
;MTQNRASAMRTRTRTQVIAIAVLVLLLIALLGFYTVVTGKITAGSAQLREGAGQASTGAGQLKEGAAKLAGGASQADSGAAKLADGAEKVHQGVLGKLAPGADKLQAGAETLASGALKIENDVNAKLAPGVYKVDDGAQRLAAGAVQLSAALTPTAAGNAENNLADGAGQLNSGAVQLHAGAGRLADGTARLAAGTVQLRGYAGAGNDPSKGTGTAALAQALAQLEAAANDPLQRLAPLALLKDKIALLAAGAAKLDAGAAQLQGGATELQNGSLQLRDGTARLQDGTGRLTAGFQTLSLKLNSQDPAAPGVVLGTQLLAEGTAKIRTGMDGVPGDPERPGLLAATARMTSGTARLAEGTLSLNAGIKGSPSDPASPGLLDGSKAVAAGAAQLSDGTAKLASGSGELAGGAEKLADGNARIAAGTEELHQGAAAVSPSSMAEKSDAGTAVGLVGVLGAGSVGAFVFLRKRRLALGAA
;
A
#
# COMPACT_ATOMS: atom_id res chain seq x y z
N MET A 1 -51.94 -62.53 137.86
CA MET A 1 -52.14 -61.23 138.54
C MET A 1 -52.56 -60.19 137.51
N THR A 2 -53.76 -59.68 137.73
CA THR A 2 -54.54 -58.59 137.12
C THR A 2 -53.86 -57.23 136.93
N GLN A 3 -54.14 -56.54 135.81
CA GLN A 3 -54.47 -55.09 135.64
C GLN A 3 -54.42 -54.77 134.11
N ASN A 4 -55.50 -54.69 133.33
CA ASN A 4 -56.63 -53.74 133.29
C ASN A 4 -56.23 -52.24 133.21
N ARG A 5 -56.15 -51.69 131.99
CA ARG A 5 -56.45 -50.28 131.67
C ARG A 5 -57.06 -50.12 130.26
N ALA A 6 -58.39 -50.16 130.27
CA ALA A 6 -59.37 -49.41 129.48
C ALA A 6 -58.93 -48.68 128.19
N SER A 7 -59.58 -49.10 127.10
CA SER A 7 -59.81 -48.41 125.85
C SER A 7 -60.52 -47.06 126.06
N ALA A 8 -59.80 -45.94 125.88
CA ALA A 8 -60.43 -44.63 125.75
C ALA A 8 -60.77 -44.38 124.27
N MET A 9 -61.90 -44.93 123.82
CA MET A 9 -62.49 -44.58 122.53
C MET A 9 -63.04 -43.14 122.62
N ARG A 10 -62.16 -42.17 122.37
CA ARG A 10 -62.52 -40.74 122.28
C ARG A 10 -63.48 -40.57 121.11
N THR A 11 -64.77 -40.46 121.38
CA THR A 11 -65.78 -40.01 120.41
C THR A 11 -65.38 -38.64 119.88
N ARG A 12 -64.91 -38.59 118.62
CA ARG A 12 -64.72 -37.32 117.90
C ARG A 12 -66.03 -36.55 117.92
N THR A 13 -66.01 -35.29 118.34
CA THR A 13 -67.19 -34.42 118.31
C THR A 13 -67.59 -34.11 116.86
N ARG A 14 -68.88 -33.83 116.57
CA ARG A 14 -69.35 -33.51 115.19
C ARG A 14 -68.52 -32.40 114.54
N THR A 15 -68.05 -31.43 115.32
CA THR A 15 -67.17 -30.34 114.89
C THR A 15 -65.79 -30.83 114.42
N GLN A 16 -65.20 -31.86 115.06
CA GLN A 16 -63.94 -32.47 114.62
C GLN A 16 -64.11 -33.30 113.35
N VAL A 17 -65.25 -33.98 113.17
CA VAL A 17 -65.55 -34.74 111.94
C VAL A 17 -65.76 -33.79 110.76
N ILE A 18 -66.48 -32.68 110.95
CA ILE A 18 -66.65 -31.62 109.92
C ILE A 18 -65.31 -30.96 109.60
N ALA A 19 -64.49 -30.61 110.60
CA ALA A 19 -63.17 -30.03 110.38
C ALA A 19 -62.27 -30.98 109.57
N ILE A 20 -62.25 -32.28 109.89
CA ILE A 20 -61.48 -33.29 109.13
C ILE A 20 -62.04 -33.44 107.72
N ALA A 21 -63.36 -33.48 107.53
CA ALA A 21 -63.96 -33.59 106.20
C ALA A 21 -63.64 -32.38 105.30
N VAL A 22 -63.68 -31.17 105.85
CA VAL A 22 -63.28 -29.94 105.14
C VAL A 22 -61.78 -29.96 104.83
N LEU A 23 -60.93 -30.42 105.77
CA LEU A 23 -59.48 -30.55 105.55
C LEU A 23 -59.16 -31.59 104.47
N VAL A 24 -59.88 -32.72 104.45
CA VAL A 24 -59.77 -33.76 103.42
C VAL A 24 -60.23 -33.24 102.06
N LEU A 25 -61.35 -32.52 101.98
CA LEU A 25 -61.80 -31.90 100.73
C LEU A 25 -60.85 -30.81 100.24
N LEU A 26 -60.28 -29.99 101.13
CA LEU A 26 -59.23 -29.02 100.81
C LEU A 26 -57.96 -29.72 100.32
N LEU A 27 -57.55 -30.82 100.96
CA LEU A 27 -56.40 -31.61 100.53
C LEU A 27 -56.65 -32.27 99.17
N ILE A 28 -57.85 -32.79 98.90
CA ILE A 28 -58.24 -33.33 97.59
C ILE A 28 -58.27 -32.24 96.52
N ALA A 29 -58.83 -31.07 96.84
CA ALA A 29 -58.86 -29.92 95.91
C ALA A 29 -57.46 -29.37 95.63
N LEU A 30 -56.61 -29.30 96.65
CA LEU A 30 -55.22 -28.84 96.53
C LEU A 30 -54.36 -29.88 95.80
N LEU A 31 -54.61 -31.18 96.01
CA LEU A 31 -54.00 -32.28 95.26
C LEU A 31 -54.47 -32.28 93.80
N GLY A 32 -55.76 -32.08 93.56
CA GLY A 32 -56.34 -31.96 92.21
C GLY A 32 -55.78 -30.74 91.47
N PHE A 33 -55.76 -29.57 92.11
CA PHE A 33 -55.12 -28.37 91.57
C PHE A 33 -53.63 -28.61 91.28
N TYR A 34 -52.91 -29.24 92.21
CA TYR A 34 -51.51 -29.57 92.06
C TYR A 34 -51.26 -30.55 90.90
N THR A 35 -52.10 -31.57 90.70
CA THR A 35 -52.01 -32.51 89.56
C THR A 35 -52.25 -31.82 88.23
N VAL A 36 -53.21 -30.89 88.19
CA VAL A 36 -53.52 -30.12 86.98
C VAL A 36 -52.39 -29.15 86.66
N VAL A 37 -51.83 -28.47 87.67
CA VAL A 37 -50.72 -27.53 87.51
C VAL A 37 -49.45 -28.25 87.10
N THR A 38 -49.08 -29.34 87.77
CA THR A 38 -47.91 -30.16 87.40
C THR A 38 -48.08 -30.77 86.02
N GLY A 39 -49.24 -31.34 85.69
CA GLY A 39 -49.54 -31.85 84.34
C GLY A 39 -49.42 -30.78 83.25
N LYS A 40 -49.91 -29.55 83.49
CA LYS A 40 -49.75 -28.42 82.56
C LYS A 40 -48.30 -27.95 82.43
N ILE A 41 -47.53 -27.93 83.52
CA ILE A 41 -46.10 -27.59 83.50
C ILE A 41 -45.32 -28.67 82.75
N THR A 42 -45.60 -29.94 82.99
CA THR A 42 -44.97 -31.08 82.31
C THR A 42 -45.27 -31.08 80.81
N ALA A 43 -46.52 -30.84 80.40
CA ALA A 43 -46.90 -30.72 78.99
C ALA A 43 -46.30 -29.46 78.33
N GLY A 44 -46.37 -28.31 78.99
CA GLY A 44 -45.82 -27.05 78.49
C GLY A 44 -44.29 -27.07 78.38
N SER A 45 -43.58 -27.69 79.33
CA SER A 45 -42.12 -27.89 79.26
C SER A 45 -41.72 -28.87 78.16
N ALA A 46 -42.48 -29.95 77.96
CA ALA A 46 -42.24 -30.87 76.85
C ALA A 46 -42.43 -30.17 75.48
N GLN A 47 -43.50 -29.39 75.32
CA GLN A 47 -43.75 -28.61 74.09
C GLN A 47 -42.68 -27.55 73.86
N LEU A 48 -42.24 -26.85 74.92
CA LEU A 48 -41.17 -25.86 74.82
C LEU A 48 -39.83 -26.52 74.47
N ARG A 49 -39.53 -27.69 75.04
CA ARG A 49 -38.33 -28.48 74.70
C ARG A 49 -38.35 -28.89 73.23
N GLU A 50 -39.48 -29.40 72.74
CA GLU A 50 -39.64 -29.78 71.34
C GLU A 50 -39.47 -28.57 70.41
N GLY A 51 -40.16 -27.45 70.70
CA GLY A 51 -40.01 -26.21 69.94
C GLY A 51 -38.58 -25.65 69.97
N ALA A 52 -37.91 -25.71 71.12
CA ALA A 52 -36.50 -25.33 71.24
C ALA A 52 -35.59 -26.24 70.41
N GLY A 53 -35.85 -27.56 70.40
CA GLY A 53 -35.14 -28.53 69.58
C GLY A 53 -35.35 -28.32 68.07
N GLN A 54 -36.58 -28.04 67.65
CA GLN A 54 -36.89 -27.70 66.26
C GLN A 54 -36.17 -26.41 65.82
N ALA A 55 -36.22 -25.36 66.65
CA ALA A 55 -35.53 -24.11 66.35
C ALA A 55 -33.99 -24.24 66.42
N SER A 56 -33.44 -25.11 67.27
CA SER A 56 -32.01 -25.46 67.26
C SER A 56 -31.63 -26.17 65.96
N THR A 57 -32.46 -27.11 65.49
CA THR A 57 -32.26 -27.80 64.20
C THR A 57 -32.31 -26.81 63.03
N GLY A 58 -33.31 -25.92 63.01
CA GLY A 58 -33.43 -24.87 61.99
C GLY A 58 -32.25 -23.90 62.01
N ALA A 59 -31.74 -23.54 63.20
CA ALA A 59 -30.53 -22.73 63.34
C ALA A 59 -29.28 -23.49 62.82
N GLY A 60 -29.20 -24.81 63.05
CA GLY A 60 -28.17 -25.65 62.44
C GLY A 60 -28.20 -25.66 60.91
N GLN A 61 -29.39 -25.82 60.32
CA GLN A 61 -29.57 -25.74 58.87
C GLN A 61 -29.20 -24.36 58.31
N LEU A 62 -29.56 -23.27 59.01
CA LEU A 62 -29.18 -21.92 58.64
C LEU A 62 -27.66 -21.73 58.69
N LYS A 63 -26.98 -22.23 59.73
CA LYS A 63 -25.52 -22.22 59.85
C LYS A 63 -24.86 -22.92 58.66
N GLU A 64 -25.32 -24.12 58.30
CA GLU A 64 -24.79 -24.87 57.17
C GLU A 64 -25.02 -24.15 55.83
N GLY A 65 -26.22 -23.61 55.63
CA GLY A 65 -26.55 -22.82 54.43
C GLY A 65 -25.67 -21.57 54.31
N ALA A 66 -25.50 -20.84 55.40
CA ALA A 66 -24.65 -19.65 55.48
C ALA A 66 -23.16 -20.00 55.25
N ALA A 67 -22.68 -21.13 55.78
CA ALA A 67 -21.32 -21.61 55.53
C ALA A 67 -21.09 -22.00 54.06
N LYS A 68 -22.07 -22.66 53.42
CA LYS A 68 -22.02 -22.96 51.97
C LYS A 68 -22.00 -21.69 51.13
N LEU A 69 -22.83 -20.71 51.48
CA LEU A 69 -22.86 -19.41 50.79
C LEU A 69 -21.53 -18.67 50.95
N ALA A 70 -20.94 -18.67 52.15
CA ALA A 70 -19.63 -18.08 52.40
C ALA A 70 -18.55 -18.76 51.54
N GLY A 71 -18.53 -20.08 51.48
CA GLY A 71 -17.59 -20.84 50.64
C GLY A 71 -17.73 -20.52 49.15
N GLY A 72 -18.98 -20.46 48.65
CA GLY A 72 -19.25 -20.06 47.26
C GLY A 72 -18.84 -18.62 46.95
N ALA A 73 -19.08 -17.70 47.89
CA ALA A 73 -18.66 -16.31 47.76
C ALA A 73 -17.12 -16.17 47.74
N SER A 74 -16.39 -16.93 48.57
CA SER A 74 -14.91 -16.95 48.52
C SER A 74 -14.35 -17.53 47.21
N GLN A 75 -15.03 -18.51 46.61
CA GLN A 75 -14.66 -19.02 45.29
C GLN A 75 -14.88 -17.98 44.20
N ALA A 76 -16.02 -17.28 44.24
CA ALA A 76 -16.32 -16.18 43.32
C ALA A 76 -15.31 -15.04 43.45
N ASP A 77 -14.95 -14.66 44.67
CA ASP A 77 -13.91 -13.66 44.97
C ASP A 77 -12.55 -14.04 44.34
N SER A 78 -12.12 -15.29 44.57
CA SER A 78 -10.89 -15.81 43.96
C SER A 78 -10.93 -15.80 42.43
N GLY A 79 -12.11 -16.06 41.83
CA GLY A 79 -12.32 -15.98 40.38
C GLY A 79 -12.27 -14.54 39.86
N ALA A 80 -12.92 -13.62 40.57
CA ALA A 80 -12.96 -12.20 40.24
C ALA A 80 -11.56 -11.56 40.32
N ALA A 81 -10.79 -11.87 41.37
CA ALA A 81 -9.39 -11.43 41.50
C ALA A 81 -8.53 -11.91 40.32
N LYS A 82 -8.64 -13.18 39.92
CA LYS A 82 -7.93 -13.71 38.75
C LYS A 82 -8.33 -13.02 37.44
N LEU A 83 -9.61 -12.69 37.29
CA LEU A 83 -10.10 -11.95 36.13
C LEU A 83 -9.52 -10.53 36.10
N ALA A 84 -9.48 -9.84 37.25
CA ALA A 84 -8.88 -8.52 37.38
C ALA A 84 -7.39 -8.54 36.99
N ASP A 85 -6.62 -9.50 37.53
CA ASP A 85 -5.20 -9.69 37.19
C ASP A 85 -4.99 -9.98 35.70
N GLY A 86 -5.86 -10.81 35.11
CA GLY A 86 -5.81 -11.13 33.69
C GLY A 86 -6.08 -9.92 32.81
N ALA A 87 -7.12 -9.15 33.14
CA ALA A 87 -7.47 -7.92 32.43
C ALA A 87 -6.37 -6.85 32.56
N GLU A 88 -5.74 -6.70 33.72
CA GLU A 88 -4.60 -5.80 33.92
C GLU A 88 -3.39 -6.23 33.09
N LYS A 89 -3.07 -7.52 33.02
CA LYS A 89 -1.99 -8.03 32.14
C LYS A 89 -2.26 -7.72 30.67
N VAL A 90 -3.51 -7.85 30.21
CA VAL A 90 -3.91 -7.45 28.86
C VAL A 90 -3.72 -5.96 28.69
N HIS A 91 -4.23 -5.13 29.61
CA HIS A 91 -4.07 -3.67 29.57
C HIS A 91 -2.60 -3.26 29.43
N GLN A 92 -1.72 -3.80 30.29
CA GLN A 92 -0.29 -3.53 30.25
C GLN A 92 0.39 -4.01 28.96
N GLY A 93 -0.01 -5.18 28.45
CA GLY A 93 0.47 -5.68 27.16
C GLY A 93 0.07 -4.78 25.99
N VAL A 94 -1.16 -4.25 26.03
CA VAL A 94 -1.66 -3.33 25.02
C VAL A 94 -0.94 -1.99 25.11
N LEU A 95 -0.82 -1.42 26.31
CA LEU A 95 -0.18 -0.14 26.57
C LEU A 95 1.31 -0.15 26.25
N GLY A 96 2.03 -1.19 26.69
CA GLY A 96 3.49 -1.27 26.59
C GLY A 96 4.00 -1.82 25.26
N LYS A 97 3.18 -2.56 24.50
CA LYS A 97 3.64 -3.24 23.27
C LYS A 97 2.74 -2.98 22.07
N LEU A 98 1.45 -3.29 22.16
CA LEU A 98 0.56 -3.26 21.01
C LEU A 98 0.34 -1.83 20.49
N ALA A 99 0.00 -0.88 21.37
CA ALA A 99 -0.24 0.51 20.99
C ALA A 99 1.03 1.19 20.41
N PRO A 100 2.21 1.11 21.05
CA PRO A 100 3.44 1.64 20.44
C PRO A 100 3.81 0.95 19.12
N GLY A 101 3.53 -0.35 18.98
CA GLY A 101 3.73 -1.09 17.74
C GLY A 101 2.82 -0.62 16.62
N ALA A 102 1.53 -0.38 16.93
CA ALA A 102 0.56 0.17 15.99
C ALA A 102 0.93 1.60 15.54
N ASP A 103 1.42 2.44 16.45
CA ASP A 103 1.92 3.79 16.10
C ASP A 103 3.10 3.73 15.12
N LYS A 104 4.06 2.84 15.38
CA LYS A 104 5.20 2.64 14.47
C LYS A 104 4.75 2.13 13.11
N LEU A 105 3.81 1.19 13.08
CA LEU A 105 3.25 0.65 11.84
C LEU A 105 2.52 1.74 11.05
N GLN A 106 1.72 2.57 11.71
CA GLN A 106 1.03 3.70 11.09
C GLN A 106 2.03 4.71 10.49
N ALA A 107 3.03 5.14 11.27
CA ALA A 107 4.06 6.06 10.78
C ALA A 107 4.84 5.47 9.59
N GLY A 108 5.12 4.17 9.62
CA GLY A 108 5.73 3.45 8.50
C GLY A 108 4.83 3.41 7.27
N ALA A 109 3.52 3.18 7.44
CA ALA A 109 2.55 3.18 6.35
C ALA A 109 2.38 4.58 5.73
N GLU A 110 2.35 5.65 6.53
CA GLU A 110 2.32 7.04 6.07
C GLU A 110 3.59 7.42 5.28
N THR A 111 4.76 6.98 5.76
CA THR A 111 6.04 7.16 5.06
C THR A 111 6.03 6.42 3.71
N LEU A 112 5.56 5.17 3.70
CA LEU A 112 5.45 4.37 2.49
C LEU A 112 4.48 4.99 1.47
N ALA A 113 3.33 5.48 1.93
CA ALA A 113 2.35 6.18 1.10
C ALA A 113 2.91 7.46 0.49
N SER A 114 3.63 8.25 1.28
CA SER A 114 4.32 9.46 0.81
C SER A 114 5.40 9.14 -0.23
N GLY A 115 6.17 8.06 -0.01
CA GLY A 115 7.15 7.55 -0.97
C GLY A 115 6.51 7.09 -2.28
N ALA A 116 5.39 6.35 -2.21
CA ALA A 116 4.65 5.89 -3.38
C ALA A 116 4.12 7.07 -4.21
N LEU A 117 3.52 8.07 -3.56
CA LEU A 117 3.08 9.31 -4.20
C LEU A 117 4.23 10.05 -4.90
N LYS A 118 5.41 10.10 -4.27
CA LYS A 118 6.59 10.71 -4.89
C LYS A 118 7.03 9.95 -6.14
N ILE A 119 7.04 8.61 -6.10
CA ILE A 119 7.39 7.78 -7.26
C ILE A 119 6.40 8.01 -8.39
N GLU A 120 5.09 7.96 -8.10
CA GLU A 120 4.05 8.22 -9.10
C GLU A 120 4.19 9.60 -9.74
N ASN A 121 4.43 10.65 -8.93
CA ASN A 121 4.67 11.99 -9.42
C ASN A 121 5.93 12.11 -10.28
N ASP A 122 7.05 11.50 -9.88
CA ASP A 122 8.29 11.50 -10.66
C ASP A 122 8.12 10.74 -11.98
N VAL A 123 7.36 9.64 -12.01
CA VAL A 123 7.04 8.90 -13.23
C VAL A 123 6.17 9.75 -14.16
N ASN A 124 5.07 10.32 -13.66
CA ASN A 124 4.13 11.12 -14.44
C ASN A 124 4.74 12.43 -14.95
N ALA A 125 5.51 13.14 -14.12
CA ALA A 125 5.99 14.48 -14.44
C ALA A 125 7.35 14.50 -15.16
N LYS A 126 8.16 13.43 -15.05
CA LYS A 126 9.53 13.42 -15.58
C LYS A 126 9.77 12.26 -16.54
N LEU A 127 9.56 11.03 -16.06
CA LEU A 127 9.97 9.84 -16.81
C LEU A 127 9.10 9.62 -18.06
N ALA A 128 7.77 9.59 -17.92
CA ALA A 128 6.86 9.37 -19.04
C ALA A 128 6.99 10.43 -20.14
N PRO A 129 7.03 11.75 -19.83
CA PRO A 129 7.29 12.77 -20.85
C PRO A 129 8.65 12.60 -21.54
N GLY A 130 9.68 12.15 -20.82
CA GLY A 130 10.99 11.84 -21.38
C GLY A 130 10.93 10.68 -22.37
N VAL A 131 10.26 9.59 -22.00
CA VAL A 131 10.04 8.42 -22.87
C VAL A 131 9.29 8.83 -24.14
N TYR A 132 8.22 9.63 -24.02
CA TYR A 132 7.47 10.06 -25.19
C TYR A 132 8.30 10.91 -26.14
N LYS A 133 9.09 11.87 -25.62
CA LYS A 133 9.98 12.71 -26.45
C LYS A 133 11.04 11.89 -27.17
N VAL A 134 11.63 10.90 -26.51
CA VAL A 134 12.64 10.03 -27.11
C VAL A 134 12.03 9.19 -28.22
N ASP A 135 10.86 8.60 -27.99
CA ASP A 135 10.17 7.83 -29.03
C ASP A 135 9.77 8.69 -30.23
N ASP A 136 9.17 9.87 -30.00
CA ASP A 136 8.84 10.80 -31.09
C ASP A 136 10.08 11.25 -31.86
N GLY A 137 11.19 11.50 -31.15
CA GLY A 137 12.48 11.84 -31.75
C GLY A 137 13.04 10.71 -32.62
N ALA A 138 12.97 9.47 -32.14
CA ALA A 138 13.40 8.29 -32.88
C ALA A 138 12.56 8.06 -34.14
N GLN A 139 11.23 8.19 -34.05
CA GLN A 139 10.32 8.09 -35.20
C GLN A 139 10.61 9.16 -36.25
N ARG A 140 10.84 10.42 -35.82
CA ARG A 140 11.21 11.53 -36.72
C ARG A 140 12.57 11.30 -37.38
N LEU A 141 13.54 10.79 -36.63
CA LEU A 141 14.87 10.47 -37.16
C LEU A 141 14.79 9.35 -38.19
N ALA A 142 14.01 8.29 -37.92
CA ALA A 142 13.77 7.21 -38.87
C ALA A 142 13.10 7.70 -40.17
N ALA A 143 12.06 8.54 -40.04
CA ALA A 143 11.42 9.15 -41.20
C ALA A 143 12.40 10.02 -42.03
N GLY A 144 13.22 10.82 -41.37
CA GLY A 144 14.25 11.63 -42.04
C GLY A 144 15.33 10.79 -42.73
N ALA A 145 15.75 9.69 -42.13
CA ALA A 145 16.69 8.75 -42.75
C ALA A 145 16.11 8.12 -44.03
N VAL A 146 14.82 7.73 -44.01
CA VAL A 146 14.11 7.22 -45.19
C VAL A 146 14.00 8.30 -46.28
N GLN A 147 13.69 9.54 -45.92
CA GLN A 147 13.64 10.65 -46.88
C GLN A 147 15.00 10.93 -47.54
N LEU A 148 16.07 10.95 -46.74
CA LEU A 148 17.43 11.12 -47.26
C LEU A 148 17.82 9.96 -48.19
N SER A 149 17.48 8.72 -47.82
CA SER A 149 17.66 7.54 -48.67
C SER A 149 16.95 7.69 -50.01
N ALA A 150 15.67 8.10 -49.99
CA ALA A 150 14.89 8.31 -51.20
C ALA A 150 15.51 9.39 -52.10
N ALA A 151 15.99 10.49 -51.52
CA ALA A 151 16.61 11.58 -52.28
C ALA A 151 17.97 11.20 -52.89
N LEU A 152 18.66 10.18 -52.36
CA LEU A 152 19.94 9.68 -52.85
C LEU A 152 19.82 8.42 -53.73
N THR A 153 18.62 7.89 -53.91
CA THR A 153 18.38 6.69 -54.72
C THR A 153 17.84 7.11 -56.08
N PRO A 154 18.53 6.83 -57.20
CA PRO A 154 18.04 7.19 -58.53
C PRO A 154 16.67 6.58 -58.81
N THR A 155 15.81 7.34 -59.48
CA THR A 155 14.52 6.84 -59.95
C THR A 155 14.63 6.31 -61.38
N ALA A 156 13.68 5.47 -61.79
CA ALA A 156 13.63 4.96 -63.16
C ALA A 156 13.44 6.07 -64.21
N ALA A 157 12.77 7.16 -63.84
CA ALA A 157 12.55 8.31 -64.73
C ALA A 157 13.80 9.21 -64.84
N GLY A 158 14.70 9.16 -63.86
CA GLY A 158 15.94 9.95 -63.85
C GLY A 158 15.72 11.46 -63.78
N ASN A 159 14.55 11.91 -63.33
CA ASN A 159 14.16 13.31 -63.31
C ASN A 159 13.21 13.67 -62.15
N ALA A 160 13.19 12.86 -61.09
CA ALA A 160 12.31 13.10 -59.97
C ALA A 160 12.68 14.41 -59.25
N GLU A 161 11.65 15.17 -58.87
CA GLU A 161 11.82 16.41 -58.10
C GLU A 161 12.44 16.10 -56.73
N ASN A 162 13.37 16.95 -56.28
CA ASN A 162 14.10 16.80 -55.02
C ASN A 162 14.93 15.50 -54.90
N ASN A 163 15.21 14.82 -56.00
CA ASN A 163 16.11 13.67 -56.03
C ASN A 163 17.52 14.12 -56.47
N LEU A 164 18.47 14.09 -55.53
CA LEU A 164 19.85 14.51 -55.74
C LEU A 164 20.59 13.57 -56.70
N ALA A 165 20.27 12.27 -56.66
CA ALA A 165 20.92 11.29 -57.53
C ALA A 165 20.48 11.44 -58.99
N ASP A 166 19.19 11.66 -59.24
CA ASP A 166 18.64 11.99 -60.55
C ASP A 166 19.22 13.32 -61.07
N GLY A 167 19.23 14.36 -60.25
CA GLY A 167 19.82 15.66 -60.61
C GLY A 167 21.31 15.56 -60.97
N ALA A 168 22.09 14.77 -60.23
CA ALA A 168 23.49 14.48 -60.58
C ALA A 168 23.62 13.70 -61.89
N GLY A 169 22.73 12.73 -62.13
CA GLY A 169 22.67 11.98 -63.39
C GLY A 169 22.35 12.85 -64.60
N GLN A 170 21.40 13.79 -64.45
CA GLN A 170 21.06 14.78 -65.48
C GLN A 170 22.24 15.72 -65.76
N LEU A 171 22.89 16.23 -64.70
CA LEU A 171 24.04 17.11 -64.84
C LEU A 171 25.21 16.42 -65.55
N ASN A 172 25.49 15.16 -65.20
CA ASN A 172 26.50 14.35 -65.89
C ASN A 172 26.13 14.12 -67.37
N SER A 173 24.86 13.80 -67.65
CA SER A 173 24.38 13.62 -69.03
C SER A 173 24.53 14.91 -69.87
N GLY A 174 24.20 16.07 -69.29
CA GLY A 174 24.42 17.37 -69.91
C GLY A 174 25.90 17.69 -70.13
N ALA A 175 26.76 17.34 -69.16
CA ALA A 175 28.21 17.51 -69.29
C ALA A 175 28.79 16.65 -70.43
N VAL A 176 28.34 15.39 -70.57
CA VAL A 176 28.69 14.51 -71.70
C VAL A 176 28.29 15.13 -73.04
N GLN A 177 27.06 15.64 -73.14
CA GLN A 177 26.57 16.29 -74.36
C GLN A 177 27.35 17.56 -74.70
N LEU A 178 27.64 18.39 -73.71
CA LEU A 178 28.40 19.62 -73.86
C LEU A 178 29.85 19.32 -74.27
N HIS A 179 30.47 18.31 -73.67
CA HIS A 179 31.82 17.86 -74.04
C HIS A 179 31.88 17.35 -75.49
N ALA A 180 30.91 16.53 -75.90
CA ALA A 180 30.79 16.08 -77.28
C ALA A 180 30.57 17.26 -78.26
N GLY A 181 29.78 18.26 -77.86
CA GLY A 181 29.58 19.49 -78.63
C GLY A 181 30.86 20.32 -78.76
N ALA A 182 31.62 20.48 -77.68
CA ALA A 182 32.91 21.16 -77.67
C ALA A 182 33.95 20.44 -78.54
N GLY A 183 33.95 19.10 -78.52
CA GLY A 183 34.77 18.29 -79.44
C GLY A 183 34.44 18.57 -80.91
N ARG A 184 33.14 18.54 -81.28
CA ARG A 184 32.72 18.87 -82.65
C ARG A 184 33.08 20.30 -83.05
N LEU A 185 32.96 21.26 -82.13
CA LEU A 185 33.38 22.64 -82.37
C LEU A 185 34.88 22.71 -82.65
N ALA A 186 35.70 22.07 -81.80
CA ALA A 186 37.15 22.02 -81.96
C ALA A 186 37.60 21.35 -83.27
N ASP A 187 36.91 20.30 -83.71
CA ASP A 187 37.18 19.67 -85.00
C ASP A 187 36.78 20.60 -86.18
N GLY A 188 35.64 21.29 -86.06
CA GLY A 188 35.17 22.25 -87.05
C GLY A 188 36.10 23.45 -87.21
N THR A 189 36.58 24.01 -86.10
CA THR A 189 37.53 25.13 -86.10
C THR A 189 38.90 24.71 -86.61
N ALA A 190 39.31 23.45 -86.40
CA ALA A 190 40.56 22.93 -86.92
C ALA A 190 40.49 22.80 -88.45
N ARG A 191 39.34 22.35 -88.96
CA ARG A 191 39.05 22.32 -90.39
C ARG A 191 39.00 23.72 -91.00
N LEU A 192 38.42 24.71 -90.31
CA LEU A 192 38.42 26.10 -90.76
C LEU A 192 39.86 26.65 -90.83
N ALA A 193 40.65 26.45 -89.78
CA ALA A 193 42.06 26.84 -89.75
C ALA A 193 42.83 26.21 -90.92
N ALA A 194 42.69 24.90 -91.14
CA ALA A 194 43.30 24.20 -92.28
C ALA A 194 42.83 24.77 -93.63
N GLY A 195 41.53 25.06 -93.77
CA GLY A 195 40.97 25.67 -94.98
C GLY A 195 41.50 27.08 -95.24
N THR A 196 41.74 27.89 -94.20
CA THR A 196 42.38 29.21 -94.36
C THR A 196 43.84 29.10 -94.79
N VAL A 197 44.58 28.09 -94.29
CA VAL A 197 45.93 27.78 -94.79
C VAL A 197 45.89 27.40 -96.27
N GLN A 198 44.91 26.59 -96.68
CA GLN A 198 44.70 26.23 -98.09
C GLN A 198 44.31 27.44 -98.96
N LEU A 199 43.42 28.32 -98.49
CA LEU A 199 43.00 29.54 -99.20
C LEU A 199 44.17 30.50 -99.40
N ARG A 200 45.01 30.64 -98.37
CA ARG A 200 46.26 31.37 -98.48
C ARG A 200 47.20 30.68 -99.48
N GLY A 201 47.17 29.35 -99.60
CA GLY A 201 47.93 28.57 -100.60
C GLY A 201 49.36 28.26 -100.14
N TYR A 202 49.99 27.25 -100.74
CA TYR A 202 51.40 26.91 -100.47
C TYR A 202 52.36 27.47 -101.55
N ALA A 203 53.45 28.04 -101.03
CA ALA A 203 54.62 28.64 -101.66
C ALA A 203 54.41 29.98 -102.39
N GLY A 204 55.08 31.01 -101.88
CA GLY A 204 55.18 32.35 -102.47
C GLY A 204 55.88 32.33 -103.84
N ALA A 205 55.98 33.49 -104.48
CA ALA A 205 56.65 33.64 -105.78
C ALA A 205 58.00 32.87 -105.82
N GLY A 206 58.10 31.87 -106.71
CA GLY A 206 59.29 31.03 -106.86
C GLY A 206 59.39 29.81 -105.93
N ASN A 207 58.27 29.29 -105.40
CA ASN A 207 58.21 28.15 -104.49
C ASN A 207 58.89 28.38 -103.12
N ASP A 208 58.98 29.63 -102.65
CA ASP A 208 59.59 29.98 -101.37
C ASP A 208 58.52 30.23 -100.27
N PRO A 209 58.41 29.36 -99.24
CA PRO A 209 57.46 29.53 -98.15
C PRO A 209 57.69 30.79 -97.29
N SER A 210 58.89 31.37 -97.32
CA SER A 210 59.23 32.59 -96.56
C SER A 210 58.74 33.88 -97.24
N LYS A 211 58.36 33.83 -98.52
CA LYS A 211 57.93 34.99 -99.32
C LYS A 211 56.42 35.23 -99.33
N GLY A 212 55.68 34.48 -98.52
CA GLY A 212 54.24 34.63 -98.33
C GLY A 212 53.43 33.50 -98.91
N THR A 213 52.14 33.76 -99.06
CA THR A 213 51.08 32.81 -99.41
C THR A 213 50.84 32.82 -100.93
N GLY A 214 50.14 31.85 -101.49
CA GLY A 214 49.72 31.86 -102.91
C GLY A 214 48.91 33.10 -103.32
N THR A 215 48.08 33.65 -102.43
CA THR A 215 47.42 34.95 -102.65
C THR A 215 48.39 36.13 -102.60
N ALA A 216 49.38 36.09 -101.70
CA ALA A 216 50.46 37.07 -101.67
C ALA A 216 51.36 36.96 -102.91
N ALA A 217 51.60 35.75 -103.42
CA ALA A 217 52.34 35.48 -104.64
C ALA A 217 51.62 36.02 -105.88
N LEU A 218 50.29 35.82 -105.95
CA LEU A 218 49.44 36.41 -106.99
C LEU A 218 49.48 37.94 -106.93
N ALA A 219 49.34 38.52 -105.73
CA ALA A 219 49.45 39.97 -105.54
C ALA A 219 50.82 40.50 -105.98
N GLN A 220 51.91 39.81 -105.62
CA GLN A 220 53.28 40.15 -106.03
C GLN A 220 53.48 40.00 -107.54
N ALA A 221 53.00 38.92 -108.16
CA ALA A 221 53.11 38.67 -109.59
C ALA A 221 52.32 39.72 -110.41
N LEU A 222 51.13 40.11 -109.94
CA LEU A 222 50.35 41.20 -110.53
C LEU A 222 51.03 42.56 -110.36
N ALA A 223 51.63 42.83 -109.19
CA ALA A 223 52.40 44.05 -108.97
C ALA A 223 53.68 44.10 -109.84
N GLN A 224 54.35 42.97 -110.05
CA GLN A 224 55.48 42.86 -110.98
C GLN A 224 55.05 43.05 -112.43
N LEU A 225 53.90 42.49 -112.83
CA LEU A 225 53.31 42.69 -114.15
C LEU A 225 52.86 44.15 -114.36
N GLU A 226 52.30 44.79 -113.33
CA GLU A 226 51.99 46.22 -113.33
C GLU A 226 53.26 47.07 -113.50
N ALA A 227 54.34 46.73 -112.78
CA ALA A 227 55.64 47.38 -112.90
C ALA A 227 56.24 47.20 -114.30
N ALA A 228 56.15 46.01 -114.89
CA ALA A 228 56.55 45.75 -116.27
C ALA A 228 55.68 46.49 -117.30
N ALA A 229 54.37 46.61 -117.06
CA ALA A 229 53.46 47.42 -117.87
C ALA A 229 53.70 48.94 -117.72
N ASN A 230 54.41 49.36 -116.66
CA ASN A 230 54.85 50.74 -116.44
C ASN A 230 56.22 51.06 -117.05
N ASP A 231 56.87 50.12 -117.75
CA ASP A 231 58.15 50.34 -118.43
C ASP A 231 57.99 51.32 -119.62
N PRO A 232 58.70 52.46 -119.63
CA PRO A 232 58.56 53.50 -120.65
C PRO A 232 58.94 53.09 -122.08
N LEU A 233 59.60 51.93 -122.29
CA LEU A 233 60.10 51.48 -123.60
C LEU A 233 59.08 50.71 -124.47
N GLN A 234 57.91 50.31 -123.95
CA GLN A 234 56.92 49.47 -124.68
C GLN A 234 55.53 50.13 -124.85
N ARG A 235 55.45 51.35 -125.42
CA ARG A 235 54.20 52.10 -125.60
C ARG A 235 53.30 51.53 -126.72
N LEU A 236 52.40 50.62 -126.36
CA LEU A 236 51.24 50.21 -127.17
C LEU A 236 49.94 50.70 -126.48
N ALA A 237 49.19 51.58 -127.13
CA ALA A 237 47.97 52.21 -126.57
C ALA A 237 46.88 51.26 -126.02
N PRO A 238 46.71 50.00 -126.50
CA PRO A 238 45.78 49.04 -125.90
C PRO A 238 46.13 48.63 -124.44
N LEU A 239 47.36 48.88 -123.96
CA LEU A 239 47.79 48.48 -122.63
C LEU A 239 47.39 49.43 -121.49
N ALA A 240 47.00 50.68 -121.76
CA ALA A 240 46.64 51.62 -120.69
C ALA A 240 45.37 51.19 -119.93
N LEU A 241 44.36 50.67 -120.64
CA LEU A 241 43.15 50.09 -120.03
C LEU A 241 43.44 48.77 -119.29
N LEU A 242 44.43 48.01 -119.77
CA LEU A 242 44.85 46.76 -119.15
C LEU A 242 45.65 47.02 -117.86
N LYS A 243 46.43 48.11 -117.81
CA LYS A 243 47.19 48.56 -116.65
C LYS A 243 46.29 48.83 -115.44
N ASP A 244 45.26 49.65 -115.59
CA ASP A 244 44.35 49.99 -114.48
C ASP A 244 43.63 48.74 -113.96
N LYS A 245 43.31 47.79 -114.85
CA LYS A 245 42.72 46.50 -114.47
C LYS A 245 43.70 45.59 -113.71
N ILE A 246 44.99 45.58 -114.07
CA ILE A 246 46.03 44.82 -113.37
C ILE A 246 46.27 45.39 -111.98
N ALA A 247 46.38 46.73 -111.85
CA ALA A 247 46.54 47.41 -110.56
C ALA A 247 45.35 47.13 -109.62
N LEU A 248 44.13 47.17 -110.16
CA LEU A 248 42.91 46.86 -109.41
C LEU A 248 42.84 45.39 -108.97
N LEU A 249 43.34 44.47 -109.80
CA LEU A 249 43.45 43.05 -109.47
C LEU A 249 44.55 42.79 -108.41
N ALA A 250 45.69 43.49 -108.48
CA ALA A 250 46.76 43.42 -107.49
C ALA A 250 46.28 43.93 -106.11
N ALA A 251 45.58 45.07 -106.08
CA ALA A 251 44.96 45.59 -104.87
C ALA A 251 43.89 44.64 -104.32
N GLY A 252 43.11 44.00 -105.19
CA GLY A 252 42.16 42.96 -104.82
C GLY A 252 42.84 41.73 -104.21
N ALA A 253 43.94 41.26 -104.80
CA ALA A 253 44.71 40.13 -104.30
C ALA A 253 45.38 40.42 -102.94
N ALA A 254 45.91 41.64 -102.75
CA ALA A 254 46.47 42.08 -101.47
C ALA A 254 45.39 42.16 -100.37
N LYS A 255 44.20 42.69 -100.69
CA LYS A 255 43.05 42.68 -99.77
C LYS A 255 42.61 41.26 -99.42
N LEU A 256 42.62 40.35 -100.39
CA LEU A 256 42.29 38.95 -100.16
C LEU A 256 43.29 38.26 -99.22
N ASP A 257 44.60 38.47 -99.40
CA ASP A 257 45.60 37.91 -98.49
C ASP A 257 45.47 38.49 -97.07
N ALA A 258 45.27 39.81 -96.95
CA ALA A 258 45.06 40.46 -95.65
C ALA A 258 43.80 39.90 -94.95
N GLY A 259 42.69 39.77 -95.68
CA GLY A 259 41.47 39.15 -95.16
C GLY A 259 41.65 37.69 -94.78
N ALA A 260 42.39 36.91 -95.57
CA ALA A 260 42.71 35.51 -95.27
C ALA A 260 43.64 35.37 -94.05
N ALA A 261 44.60 36.29 -93.88
CA ALA A 261 45.46 36.35 -92.70
C ALA A 261 44.65 36.64 -91.43
N GLN A 262 43.74 37.61 -91.49
CA GLN A 262 42.85 37.94 -90.39
C GLN A 262 41.93 36.76 -90.05
N LEU A 263 41.37 36.09 -91.07
CA LEU A 263 40.52 34.91 -90.87
C LEU A 263 41.30 33.73 -90.25
N GLN A 264 42.54 33.52 -90.67
CA GLN A 264 43.42 32.50 -90.07
C GLN A 264 43.74 32.80 -88.60
N GLY A 265 44.03 34.07 -88.28
CA GLY A 265 44.23 34.53 -86.91
C GLY A 265 43.00 34.23 -86.04
N GLY A 266 41.82 34.67 -86.50
CA GLY A 266 40.55 34.41 -85.83
C GLY A 266 40.22 32.91 -85.72
N ALA A 267 40.52 32.10 -86.75
CA ALA A 267 40.32 30.65 -86.71
C ALA A 267 41.24 29.97 -85.70
N THR A 268 42.47 30.46 -85.54
CA THR A 268 43.44 29.94 -84.56
C THR A 268 43.02 30.30 -83.13
N GLU A 269 42.58 31.54 -82.91
CA GLU A 269 42.03 31.96 -81.62
C GLU A 269 40.79 31.14 -81.24
N LEU A 270 39.87 30.96 -82.21
CA LEU A 270 38.67 30.15 -82.01
C LEU A 270 39.01 28.67 -81.77
N GLN A 271 40.01 28.11 -82.46
CA GLN A 271 40.53 26.78 -82.18
C GLN A 271 41.02 26.67 -80.74
N ASN A 272 41.86 27.60 -80.29
CA ASN A 272 42.39 27.60 -78.93
C ASN A 272 41.27 27.70 -77.90
N GLY A 273 40.29 28.59 -78.12
CA GLY A 273 39.10 28.71 -77.26
C GLY A 273 38.25 27.44 -77.24
N SER A 274 38.06 26.77 -78.37
CA SER A 274 37.31 25.51 -78.47
C SER A 274 38.00 24.34 -77.76
N LEU A 275 39.34 24.28 -77.82
CA LEU A 275 40.14 23.29 -77.08
C LEU A 275 40.04 23.54 -75.57
N GLN A 276 40.13 24.80 -75.14
CA GLN A 276 39.93 25.16 -73.72
C GLN A 276 38.52 24.80 -73.24
N LEU A 277 37.48 25.05 -74.05
CA LEU A 277 36.11 24.65 -73.74
C LEU A 277 35.99 23.12 -73.64
N ARG A 278 36.59 22.38 -74.57
CA ARG A 278 36.60 20.91 -74.54
C ARG A 278 37.28 20.38 -73.28
N ASP A 279 38.39 20.96 -72.87
CA ASP A 279 39.11 20.56 -71.66
C ASP A 279 38.31 20.93 -70.39
N GLY A 280 37.69 22.11 -70.36
CA GLY A 280 36.81 22.53 -69.27
C GLY A 280 35.58 21.62 -69.11
N THR A 281 34.98 21.21 -70.22
CA THR A 281 33.82 20.30 -70.23
C THR A 281 34.21 18.86 -69.88
N ALA A 282 35.42 18.41 -70.23
CA ALA A 282 35.96 17.13 -69.76
C ALA A 282 36.11 17.11 -68.23
N ARG A 283 36.61 18.20 -67.64
CA ARG A 283 36.72 18.35 -66.18
C ARG A 283 35.35 18.40 -65.50
N LEU A 284 34.36 19.06 -66.12
CA LEU A 284 32.98 19.06 -65.62
C LEU A 284 32.38 17.65 -65.66
N GLN A 285 32.58 16.91 -66.74
CA GLN A 285 32.12 15.53 -66.87
C GLN A 285 32.76 14.63 -65.81
N ASP A 286 34.07 14.73 -65.56
CA ASP A 286 34.73 13.98 -64.47
C ASP A 286 34.14 14.32 -63.10
N GLY A 287 34.00 15.60 -62.79
CA GLY A 287 33.45 16.05 -61.51
C GLY A 287 32.02 15.58 -61.27
N THR A 288 31.18 15.62 -62.30
CA THR A 288 29.78 15.16 -62.23
C THR A 288 29.68 13.65 -62.15
N GLY A 289 30.52 12.90 -62.85
CA GLY A 289 30.64 11.45 -62.70
C GLY A 289 31.04 11.03 -61.29
N ARG A 290 32.01 11.73 -60.69
CA ARG A 290 32.42 11.51 -59.29
C ARG A 290 31.31 11.82 -58.29
N LEU A 291 30.51 12.86 -58.53
CA LEU A 291 29.35 13.19 -57.70
C LEU A 291 28.30 12.07 -57.73
N THR A 292 27.96 11.57 -58.93
CA THR A 292 27.01 10.45 -59.09
C THR A 292 27.51 9.20 -58.37
N ALA A 293 28.79 8.84 -58.53
CA ALA A 293 29.39 7.69 -57.82
C ALA A 293 29.39 7.87 -56.28
N GLY A 294 29.62 9.11 -55.81
CA GLY A 294 29.53 9.47 -54.41
C GLY A 294 28.14 9.25 -53.83
N PHE A 295 27.09 9.71 -54.52
CA PHE A 295 25.70 9.49 -54.10
C PHE A 295 25.31 8.01 -54.10
N GLN A 296 25.74 7.23 -55.09
CA GLN A 296 25.53 5.78 -55.10
C GLN A 296 26.17 5.11 -53.89
N THR A 297 27.43 5.45 -53.59
CA THR A 297 28.15 4.90 -52.43
C THR A 297 27.47 5.27 -51.12
N LEU A 298 27.04 6.53 -50.97
CA LEU A 298 26.34 6.99 -49.78
C LEU A 298 24.98 6.31 -49.62
N SER A 299 24.21 6.18 -50.70
CA SER A 299 22.92 5.46 -50.68
C SER A 299 23.09 4.01 -50.25
N LEU A 300 24.09 3.29 -50.77
CA LEU A 300 24.38 1.91 -50.37
C LEU A 300 24.70 1.79 -48.87
N LYS A 301 25.52 2.69 -48.33
CA LYS A 301 25.85 2.70 -46.90
C LYS A 301 24.65 3.06 -46.02
N LEU A 302 23.84 4.02 -46.46
CA LEU A 302 22.65 4.46 -45.73
C LEU A 302 21.60 3.35 -45.65
N ASN A 303 21.50 2.54 -46.70
CA ASN A 303 20.51 1.48 -46.89
C ASN A 303 21.03 0.06 -46.56
N SER A 304 22.21 -0.07 -45.97
CA SER A 304 22.73 -1.38 -45.55
C SER A 304 21.70 -2.11 -44.68
N GLN A 305 21.36 -3.34 -45.08
CA GLN A 305 20.39 -4.21 -44.39
C GLN A 305 21.08 -5.22 -43.46
N ASP A 306 22.40 -5.16 -43.33
CA ASP A 306 23.14 -6.07 -42.45
C ASP A 306 22.75 -5.80 -40.99
N PRO A 307 22.14 -6.76 -40.27
CA PRO A 307 21.79 -6.56 -38.86
C PRO A 307 23.00 -6.37 -37.94
N ALA A 308 24.18 -6.87 -38.33
CA ALA A 308 25.42 -6.68 -37.58
C ALA A 308 26.11 -5.34 -37.87
N ALA A 309 25.77 -4.70 -39.00
CA ALA A 309 26.28 -3.39 -39.42
C ALA A 309 25.19 -2.61 -40.17
N PRO A 310 24.10 -2.22 -39.48
CA PRO A 310 22.95 -1.62 -40.13
C PRO A 310 23.30 -0.24 -40.70
N GLY A 311 22.74 0.05 -41.87
CA GLY A 311 22.75 1.40 -42.41
C GLY A 311 21.93 2.34 -41.53
N VAL A 312 22.06 3.64 -41.74
CA VAL A 312 21.34 4.65 -40.93
C VAL A 312 19.82 4.44 -40.99
N VAL A 313 19.27 4.01 -42.13
CA VAL A 313 17.83 3.74 -42.26
C VAL A 313 17.41 2.61 -41.32
N LEU A 314 18.03 1.43 -41.44
CA LEU A 314 17.70 0.29 -40.59
C LEU A 314 18.00 0.56 -39.12
N GLY A 315 19.14 1.18 -38.80
CA GLY A 315 19.53 1.50 -37.43
C GLY A 315 18.56 2.45 -36.73
N THR A 316 18.05 3.45 -37.44
CA THR A 316 17.05 4.39 -36.90
C THR A 316 15.66 3.78 -36.79
N GLN A 317 15.29 2.85 -37.68
CA GLN A 317 14.06 2.05 -37.56
C GLN A 317 14.11 1.15 -36.32
N LEU A 318 15.21 0.42 -36.11
CA LEU A 318 15.40 -0.42 -34.92
C LEU A 318 15.38 0.40 -33.63
N LEU A 319 15.97 1.60 -33.65
CA LEU A 319 15.88 2.54 -32.53
C LEU A 319 14.42 2.93 -32.25
N ALA A 320 13.67 3.30 -33.30
CA ALA A 320 12.27 3.69 -33.20
C ALA A 320 11.36 2.55 -32.71
N GLU A 321 11.61 1.31 -33.14
CA GLU A 321 10.93 0.12 -32.61
C GLU A 321 11.28 -0.14 -31.15
N GLY A 322 12.55 0.04 -30.77
CA GLY A 322 13.02 -0.09 -29.40
C GLY A 322 12.37 0.93 -28.46
N THR A 323 12.30 2.19 -28.86
CA THR A 323 11.66 3.25 -28.09
C THR A 323 10.15 3.07 -28.01
N ALA A 324 9.51 2.54 -29.06
CA ALA A 324 8.09 2.22 -29.04
C ALA A 324 7.77 1.12 -28.02
N LYS A 325 8.64 0.08 -27.91
CA LYS A 325 8.50 -0.95 -26.86
C LYS A 325 8.66 -0.35 -25.45
N ILE A 326 9.55 0.60 -25.26
CA ILE A 326 9.71 1.32 -23.98
C ILE A 326 8.45 2.13 -23.66
N ARG A 327 7.87 2.83 -24.66
CA ARG A 327 6.59 3.52 -24.52
C ARG A 327 5.46 2.57 -24.14
N THR A 328 5.35 1.40 -24.79
CA THR A 328 4.39 0.36 -24.39
C THR A 328 4.65 -0.15 -22.97
N GLY A 329 5.91 -0.26 -22.53
CA GLY A 329 6.22 -0.60 -21.13
C GLY A 329 5.78 0.48 -20.13
N MET A 330 5.78 1.75 -20.54
CA MET A 330 5.29 2.88 -19.74
C MET A 330 3.76 2.86 -19.63
N ASP A 331 3.09 2.76 -20.78
CA ASP A 331 1.64 2.95 -20.91
C ASP A 331 0.84 1.68 -20.66
N GLY A 332 1.48 0.53 -20.86
CA GLY A 332 0.84 -0.77 -20.91
C GLY A 332 0.54 -1.19 -22.35
N VAL A 333 0.21 -2.47 -22.50
CA VAL A 333 -0.27 -3.01 -23.77
C VAL A 333 -1.74 -2.59 -23.92
N PRO A 334 -2.11 -1.86 -24.99
CA PRO A 334 -3.48 -1.39 -25.18
C PRO A 334 -4.49 -2.55 -25.15
N GLY A 335 -5.50 -2.43 -24.29
CA GLY A 335 -6.56 -3.44 -24.15
C GLY A 335 -6.18 -4.67 -23.31
N ASP A 336 -4.97 -4.76 -22.77
CA ASP A 336 -4.51 -5.88 -21.95
C ASP A 336 -4.39 -5.48 -20.46
N PRO A 337 -5.36 -5.87 -19.60
CA PRO A 337 -5.33 -5.54 -18.19
C PRO A 337 -4.23 -6.27 -17.40
N GLU A 338 -3.65 -7.35 -17.94
CA GLU A 338 -2.53 -8.08 -17.33
C GLU A 338 -1.20 -7.36 -17.56
N ARG A 339 -1.14 -6.44 -18.54
CA ARG A 339 0.05 -5.65 -18.88
C ARG A 339 -0.24 -4.15 -18.83
N PRO A 340 -0.54 -3.59 -17.64
CA PRO A 340 -1.06 -2.23 -17.50
C PRO A 340 0.01 -1.13 -17.56
N GLY A 341 1.29 -1.49 -17.71
CA GLY A 341 2.40 -0.54 -17.79
C GLY A 341 2.84 0.05 -16.45
N LEU A 342 3.93 0.81 -16.49
CA LEU A 342 4.51 1.45 -15.30
C LEU A 342 3.58 2.49 -14.69
N LEU A 343 2.88 3.30 -15.51
CA LEU A 343 1.96 4.35 -15.04
C LEU A 343 0.85 3.78 -14.14
N ALA A 344 0.22 2.69 -14.60
CA ALA A 344 -0.81 2.03 -13.82
C ALA A 344 -0.23 1.29 -12.60
N ALA A 345 0.98 0.72 -12.71
CA ALA A 345 1.64 0.06 -11.59
C ALA A 345 1.91 1.05 -10.44
N THR A 346 2.38 2.27 -10.75
CA THR A 346 2.59 3.30 -9.73
C THR A 346 1.29 3.79 -9.11
N ALA A 347 0.22 3.97 -9.91
CA ALA A 347 -1.09 4.34 -9.38
C ALA A 347 -1.68 3.26 -8.45
N ARG A 348 -1.53 1.97 -8.81
CA ARG A 348 -1.93 0.84 -7.96
C ARG A 348 -1.12 0.77 -6.67
N MET A 349 0.18 1.06 -6.73
CA MET A 349 1.04 1.15 -5.55
C MET A 349 0.56 2.26 -4.60
N THR A 350 0.30 3.46 -5.12
CA THR A 350 -0.26 4.57 -4.33
C THR A 350 -1.58 4.18 -3.68
N SER A 351 -2.53 3.63 -4.45
CA SER A 351 -3.81 3.16 -3.90
C SER A 351 -3.63 2.09 -2.82
N GLY A 352 -2.74 1.12 -3.02
CA GLY A 352 -2.45 0.07 -2.05
C GLY A 352 -1.86 0.62 -0.75
N THR A 353 -0.91 1.56 -0.85
CA THR A 353 -0.28 2.19 0.32
C THR A 353 -1.23 3.11 1.08
N ALA A 354 -2.14 3.81 0.38
CA ALA A 354 -3.20 4.59 1.01
C ALA A 354 -4.17 3.70 1.81
N ARG A 355 -4.57 2.56 1.25
CA ARG A 355 -5.39 1.57 1.96
C ARG A 355 -4.68 0.97 3.16
N LEU A 356 -3.36 0.75 3.07
CA LEU A 356 -2.56 0.31 4.21
C LEU A 356 -2.56 1.37 5.33
N ALA A 357 -2.35 2.65 4.99
CA ALA A 357 -2.38 3.73 5.95
C ALA A 357 -3.76 3.85 6.64
N GLU A 358 -4.86 3.78 5.88
CA GLU A 358 -6.22 3.75 6.42
C GLU A 358 -6.48 2.55 7.34
N GLY A 359 -6.00 1.36 6.95
CA GLY A 359 -6.06 0.17 7.79
C GLY A 359 -5.31 0.33 9.11
N THR A 360 -4.14 0.97 9.08
CA THR A 360 -3.36 1.24 10.30
C THR A 360 -4.01 2.28 11.21
N LEU A 361 -4.68 3.29 10.65
CA LEU A 361 -5.50 4.23 11.41
C LEU A 361 -6.64 3.52 12.13
N SER A 362 -7.35 2.64 11.39
CA SER A 362 -8.44 1.83 11.94
C SER A 362 -7.97 0.88 13.04
N LEU A 363 -6.80 0.26 12.87
CA LEU A 363 -6.16 -0.56 13.91
C LEU A 363 -5.84 0.27 15.17
N ASN A 364 -5.26 1.46 14.99
CA ASN A 364 -4.90 2.33 16.11
C ASN A 364 -6.14 2.81 16.87
N ALA A 365 -7.22 3.15 16.15
CA ALA A 365 -8.52 3.48 16.73
C ALA A 365 -9.13 2.29 17.50
N GLY A 366 -9.01 1.05 16.98
CA GLY A 366 -9.46 -0.13 17.71
C GLY A 366 -8.67 -0.40 19.01
N ILE A 367 -7.38 -0.08 19.03
CA ILE A 367 -6.52 -0.26 20.20
C ILE A 367 -6.75 0.83 21.24
N LYS A 368 -6.74 2.10 20.82
CA LYS A 368 -6.75 3.27 21.70
C LYS A 368 -8.14 3.86 21.95
N GLY A 369 -9.12 3.41 21.19
CA GLY A 369 -10.43 4.04 21.12
C GLY A 369 -10.43 5.21 20.15
N SER A 370 -11.63 5.66 19.81
CA SER A 370 -11.83 6.84 18.99
C SER A 370 -12.07 8.05 19.90
N PRO A 371 -11.22 9.10 19.89
CA PRO A 371 -11.44 10.29 20.71
C PRO A 371 -12.78 10.97 20.43
N SER A 372 -13.32 10.78 19.22
CA SER A 372 -14.59 11.33 18.76
C SER A 372 -15.80 10.45 19.05
N ASP A 373 -15.62 9.21 19.51
CA ASP A 373 -16.72 8.30 19.81
C ASP A 373 -16.50 7.57 21.16
N PRO A 374 -17.14 8.06 22.24
CA PRO A 374 -17.08 7.42 23.56
C PRO A 374 -17.65 5.99 23.59
N ALA A 375 -18.49 5.61 22.61
CA ALA A 375 -19.01 4.24 22.49
C ALA A 375 -17.95 3.26 21.97
N SER A 376 -16.82 3.76 21.50
CA SER A 376 -15.68 3.00 21.01
C SER A 376 -14.45 3.24 21.90
N PRO A 377 -14.43 2.71 23.15
CA PRO A 377 -13.34 2.91 24.11
C PRO A 377 -12.02 2.22 23.68
N GLY A 378 -12.09 1.35 22.68
CA GLY A 378 -10.96 0.54 22.24
C GLY A 378 -10.50 -0.47 23.30
N LEU A 379 -9.43 -1.17 22.98
CA LEU A 379 -8.91 -2.25 23.82
C LEU A 379 -8.27 -1.74 25.12
N LEU A 380 -7.63 -0.57 25.10
CA LEU A 380 -7.00 0.03 26.28
C LEU A 380 -8.02 0.34 27.38
N ASP A 381 -9.04 1.14 27.08
CA ASP A 381 -10.05 1.50 28.08
C ASP A 381 -10.98 0.32 28.37
N GLY A 382 -11.28 -0.53 27.39
CA GLY A 382 -12.06 -1.75 27.58
C GLY A 382 -11.41 -2.72 28.58
N SER A 383 -10.12 -3.01 28.44
CA SER A 383 -9.39 -3.88 29.38
C SER A 383 -9.32 -3.28 30.79
N LYS A 384 -9.14 -1.96 30.89
CA LYS A 384 -9.17 -1.23 32.17
C LYS A 384 -10.54 -1.31 32.85
N ALA A 385 -11.62 -1.17 32.07
CA ALA A 385 -12.99 -1.27 32.56
C ALA A 385 -13.30 -2.68 33.09
N VAL A 386 -12.85 -3.74 32.40
CA VAL A 386 -13.00 -5.13 32.87
C VAL A 386 -12.23 -5.36 34.16
N ALA A 387 -10.99 -4.86 34.26
CA ALA A 387 -10.20 -4.97 35.49
C ALA A 387 -10.89 -4.29 36.69
N ALA A 388 -11.41 -3.07 36.48
CA ALA A 388 -12.15 -2.34 37.52
C ALA A 388 -13.44 -3.07 37.93
N GLY A 389 -14.23 -3.57 36.97
CA GLY A 389 -15.45 -4.32 37.27
C GLY A 389 -15.18 -5.64 38.00
N ALA A 390 -14.11 -6.34 37.64
CA ALA A 390 -13.68 -7.56 38.31
C ALA A 390 -13.21 -7.28 39.75
N ALA A 391 -12.49 -6.19 39.98
CA ALA A 391 -12.11 -5.75 41.33
C ALA A 391 -13.35 -5.43 42.18
N GLN A 392 -14.33 -4.73 41.62
CA GLN A 392 -15.60 -4.44 42.30
C GLN A 392 -16.38 -5.72 42.64
N LEU A 393 -16.40 -6.71 41.74
CA LEU A 393 -17.03 -8.00 41.99
C LEU A 393 -16.33 -8.73 43.14
N SER A 394 -14.99 -8.76 43.14
CA SER A 394 -14.16 -9.33 44.21
C SER A 394 -14.53 -8.72 45.57
N ASP A 395 -14.48 -7.38 45.66
CA ASP A 395 -14.86 -6.64 46.87
C ASP A 395 -16.28 -6.97 47.36
N GLY A 396 -17.23 -7.08 46.43
CA GLY A 396 -18.61 -7.46 46.74
C GLY A 396 -18.73 -8.89 47.27
N THR A 397 -18.05 -9.84 46.65
CA THR A 397 -18.06 -11.24 47.07
C THR A 397 -17.32 -11.49 48.38
N ALA A 398 -16.24 -10.73 48.65
CA ALA A 398 -15.56 -10.74 49.94
C ALA A 398 -16.49 -10.26 51.07
N LYS A 399 -17.25 -9.17 50.84
CA LYS A 399 -18.27 -8.68 51.77
C LYS A 399 -19.37 -9.71 52.01
N LEU A 400 -19.85 -10.37 50.95
CA LEU A 400 -20.86 -11.42 51.06
C LEU A 400 -20.36 -12.63 51.86
N ALA A 401 -19.11 -13.05 51.65
CA ALA A 401 -18.48 -14.12 52.41
C ALA A 401 -18.38 -13.77 53.90
N SER A 402 -17.91 -12.56 54.21
CA SER A 402 -17.83 -12.06 55.59
C SER A 402 -19.20 -12.04 56.28
N GLY A 403 -20.20 -11.43 55.64
CA GLY A 403 -21.56 -11.37 56.20
C GLY A 403 -22.22 -12.74 56.37
N SER A 404 -21.94 -13.68 55.45
CA SER A 404 -22.42 -15.07 55.57
C SER A 404 -21.72 -15.81 56.72
N GLY A 405 -20.43 -15.54 56.95
CA GLY A 405 -19.69 -16.04 58.12
C GLY A 405 -20.27 -15.52 59.44
N GLU A 406 -20.61 -14.23 59.49
CA GLU A 406 -21.29 -13.63 60.65
C GLU A 406 -22.67 -14.26 60.89
N LEU A 407 -23.46 -14.49 59.84
CA LEU A 407 -24.75 -15.15 59.93
C LEU A 407 -24.61 -16.59 60.44
N ALA A 408 -23.62 -17.35 59.96
CA ALA A 408 -23.34 -18.69 60.43
C ALA A 408 -22.97 -18.71 61.92
N GLY A 409 -22.12 -17.79 62.37
CA GLY A 409 -21.75 -17.64 63.78
C GLY A 409 -22.93 -17.19 64.66
N GLY A 410 -23.84 -16.36 64.14
CA GLY A 410 -25.08 -16.01 64.81
C GLY A 410 -26.05 -17.18 64.94
N ALA A 411 -26.21 -17.97 63.88
CA ALA A 411 -27.05 -19.16 63.85
C ALA A 411 -26.51 -20.25 64.82
N GLU A 412 -25.18 -20.39 64.93
CA GLU A 412 -24.56 -21.25 65.94
C GLU A 412 -24.92 -20.82 67.37
N LYS A 413 -24.77 -19.54 67.70
CA LYS A 413 -25.17 -19.01 69.01
C LYS A 413 -26.65 -19.24 69.31
N LEU A 414 -27.51 -19.12 68.30
CA LEU A 414 -28.94 -19.40 68.44
C LEU A 414 -29.19 -20.90 68.70
N ALA A 415 -28.53 -21.79 67.96
CA ALA A 415 -28.62 -23.23 68.15
C ALA A 415 -28.18 -23.64 69.57
N ASP A 416 -27.06 -23.09 70.06
CA ASP A 416 -26.54 -23.31 71.41
C ASP A 416 -27.48 -22.77 72.50
N GLY A 417 -28.01 -21.57 72.29
CA GLY A 417 -29.01 -20.97 73.19
C GLY A 417 -30.26 -21.83 73.31
N ASN A 418 -30.76 -22.33 72.18
CA ASN A 418 -31.92 -23.22 72.14
C ASN A 418 -31.64 -24.60 72.74
N ALA A 419 -30.44 -25.15 72.56
CA ALA A 419 -30.03 -26.38 73.23
C ALA A 419 -30.01 -26.20 74.76
N ARG A 420 -29.53 -25.04 75.24
CA ARG A 420 -29.58 -24.69 76.67
C ARG A 420 -31.01 -24.54 77.19
N ILE A 421 -31.92 -23.96 76.40
CA ILE A 421 -33.36 -23.88 76.74
C ILE A 421 -33.96 -25.29 76.82
N ALA A 422 -33.68 -26.15 75.83
CA ALA A 422 -34.14 -27.53 75.82
C ALA A 422 -33.63 -28.32 77.05
N ALA A 423 -32.36 -28.16 77.42
CA ALA A 423 -31.80 -28.79 78.61
C ALA A 423 -32.43 -28.27 79.91
N GLY A 424 -32.61 -26.95 80.05
CA GLY A 424 -33.26 -26.37 81.24
C GLY A 424 -34.75 -26.72 81.36
N THR A 425 -35.45 -26.87 80.23
CA THR A 425 -36.86 -27.31 80.22
C THR A 425 -37.00 -28.80 80.49
N GLU A 426 -36.02 -29.61 80.09
CA GLU A 426 -35.92 -31.01 80.51
C GLU A 426 -35.69 -31.14 82.03
N GLU A 427 -34.78 -30.34 82.60
CA GLU A 427 -34.59 -30.25 84.07
C GLU A 427 -35.92 -29.88 84.77
N LEU A 428 -36.67 -28.91 84.23
CA LEU A 428 -37.98 -28.51 84.76
C LEU A 428 -39.04 -29.62 84.62
N HIS A 429 -39.07 -30.30 83.48
CA HIS A 429 -39.98 -31.41 83.20
C HIS A 429 -39.76 -32.57 84.17
N GLN A 430 -38.50 -33.01 84.33
CA GLN A 430 -38.11 -34.05 85.27
C GLN A 430 -38.38 -33.64 86.72
N GLY A 431 -38.09 -32.37 87.06
CA GLY A 431 -38.40 -31.81 88.37
C GLY A 431 -39.90 -31.86 88.69
N ALA A 432 -40.76 -31.40 87.77
CA ALA A 432 -42.22 -31.44 87.92
C ALA A 432 -42.78 -32.87 87.95
N ALA A 433 -42.23 -33.78 87.16
CA ALA A 433 -42.59 -35.20 87.18
C ALA A 433 -42.19 -35.88 88.49
N ALA A 434 -41.01 -35.57 89.04
CA ALA A 434 -40.52 -36.16 90.29
C ALA A 434 -41.40 -35.81 91.50
N VAL A 435 -42.05 -34.64 91.51
CA VAL A 435 -42.97 -34.23 92.58
C VAL A 435 -44.44 -34.54 92.30
N SER A 436 -44.77 -35.26 91.21
CA SER A 436 -46.15 -35.65 90.90
C SER A 436 -46.72 -36.66 91.93
N PRO A 437 -48.02 -36.67 92.22
CA PRO A 437 -48.59 -37.55 93.26
C PRO A 437 -48.39 -39.04 93.01
N SER A 438 -48.29 -39.46 91.75
CA SER A 438 -48.04 -40.83 91.33
C SER A 438 -46.62 -41.31 91.70
N SER A 439 -45.59 -40.49 91.52
CA SER A 439 -44.22 -40.82 91.94
C SER A 439 -44.01 -40.69 93.46
N MET A 440 -44.76 -39.79 94.11
CA MET A 440 -44.78 -39.69 95.57
C MET A 440 -45.52 -40.87 96.23
N ALA A 441 -46.53 -41.44 95.58
CA ALA A 441 -47.24 -42.63 96.04
C ALA A 441 -46.39 -43.91 95.92
N GLU A 442 -45.51 -43.99 94.91
CA GLU A 442 -44.65 -45.15 94.67
C GLU A 442 -43.46 -45.25 95.66
N LYS A 443 -43.04 -44.13 96.26
CA LYS A 443 -42.05 -44.06 97.36
C LYS A 443 -42.69 -44.11 98.76
N SER A 444 -43.93 -44.59 98.86
CA SER A 444 -44.66 -44.70 100.12
C SER A 444 -44.24 -45.94 100.92
N ASP A 445 -43.06 -45.91 101.54
CA ASP A 445 -42.87 -46.64 102.79
C ASP A 445 -43.48 -45.79 103.92
N ALA A 446 -44.31 -46.41 104.75
CA ALA A 446 -45.24 -45.79 105.71
C ALA A 446 -44.61 -44.90 106.82
N GLY A 447 -43.33 -44.53 106.74
CA GLY A 447 -42.62 -43.71 107.73
C GLY A 447 -42.64 -42.19 107.51
N THR A 448 -43.15 -41.69 106.38
CA THR A 448 -42.92 -40.29 105.94
C THR A 448 -44.17 -39.39 105.93
N ALA A 449 -45.24 -39.74 106.63
CA ALA A 449 -46.44 -38.89 106.72
C ALA A 449 -46.22 -37.56 107.50
N VAL A 450 -45.14 -37.42 108.27
CA VAL A 450 -44.78 -36.19 109.00
C VAL A 450 -43.73 -35.33 108.24
N GLY A 451 -43.07 -35.88 107.21
CA GLY A 451 -42.17 -35.13 106.33
C GLY A 451 -42.90 -34.23 105.31
N LEU A 452 -44.22 -34.41 105.17
CA LEU A 452 -45.06 -33.80 104.13
C LEU A 452 -45.15 -32.27 104.19
N VAL A 453 -44.83 -31.64 105.33
CA VAL A 453 -44.81 -30.17 105.49
C VAL A 453 -43.39 -29.60 105.38
N GLY A 454 -42.36 -30.39 105.74
CA GLY A 454 -40.95 -29.97 105.64
C GLY A 454 -40.42 -29.94 104.20
N VAL A 455 -40.90 -30.85 103.34
CA VAL A 455 -40.46 -30.93 101.94
C VAL A 455 -41.05 -29.80 101.08
N LEU A 456 -42.24 -29.28 101.41
CA LEU A 456 -42.84 -28.11 100.74
C LEU A 456 -42.08 -26.80 101.03
N GLY A 457 -41.39 -26.70 102.17
CA GLY A 457 -40.52 -25.55 102.50
C GLY A 457 -39.07 -25.69 102.00
N ALA A 458 -38.53 -26.91 101.97
CA ALA A 458 -37.14 -27.13 101.54
C ALA A 458 -36.97 -27.10 100.01
N GLY A 459 -37.96 -27.55 99.24
CA GLY A 459 -37.91 -27.53 97.77
C GLY A 459 -37.88 -26.11 97.18
N SER A 460 -38.58 -25.17 97.82
CA SER A 460 -38.63 -23.76 97.42
C SER A 460 -37.33 -23.01 97.77
N VAL A 461 -36.69 -23.33 98.90
CA VAL A 461 -35.39 -22.76 99.28
C VAL A 461 -34.23 -23.37 98.49
N GLY A 462 -34.26 -24.68 98.21
CA GLY A 462 -33.24 -25.36 97.39
C GLY A 462 -33.24 -24.86 95.94
N ALA A 463 -34.42 -24.71 95.33
CA ALA A 463 -34.55 -24.12 94.00
C ALA A 463 -34.11 -22.65 93.98
N PHE A 464 -34.44 -21.86 95.00
CA PHE A 464 -34.05 -20.44 95.10
C PHE A 464 -32.54 -20.25 95.31
N VAL A 465 -31.90 -21.07 96.14
CA VAL A 465 -30.44 -21.01 96.40
C VAL A 465 -29.64 -21.51 95.19
N PHE A 466 -30.12 -22.54 94.48
CA PHE A 466 -29.50 -23.03 93.25
C PHE A 466 -29.62 -22.02 92.10
N LEU A 467 -30.80 -21.42 91.91
CA LEU A 467 -31.02 -20.33 90.95
C LEU A 467 -30.13 -19.11 91.26
N ARG A 468 -29.93 -18.76 92.54
CA ARG A 468 -29.04 -17.67 92.96
C ARG A 468 -27.56 -17.96 92.71
N LYS A 469 -27.09 -19.19 92.96
CA LYS A 469 -25.71 -19.59 92.65
C LYS A 469 -25.43 -19.60 91.14
N ARG A 470 -26.38 -20.05 90.32
CA ARG A 470 -26.25 -20.05 88.85
C ARG A 470 -26.28 -18.63 88.25
N ARG A 471 -27.05 -17.70 88.86
CA ARG A 471 -27.07 -16.27 88.47
C ARG A 471 -25.73 -15.56 88.75
N LEU A 472 -25.00 -15.97 89.79
CA LEU A 472 -23.67 -15.45 90.09
C LEU A 472 -22.58 -16.00 89.16
N ALA A 473 -22.72 -17.25 88.69
CA ALA A 473 -21.80 -17.85 87.73
C ALA A 473 -21.95 -17.30 86.30
N LEU A 474 -23.12 -16.78 85.93
CA LEU A 474 -23.40 -16.17 84.62
C LEU A 474 -23.11 -14.66 84.56
N GLY A 475 -22.70 -14.04 85.68
CA GLY A 475 -22.33 -12.62 85.74
C GLY A 475 -20.84 -12.33 85.62
N ALA A 476 -20.00 -13.34 85.36
CA ALA A 476 -18.54 -13.23 85.37
C ALA A 476 -17.84 -13.81 84.12
N ALA A 477 -18.55 -13.96 82.99
CA ALA A 477 -17.97 -14.39 81.72
C ALA A 477 -18.54 -13.57 80.55
#